data_AF-A0A925LKM3-F1
#
_entry.id   AF-A0A925LKM3-F1
#
_cell.length_a   1.000
_cell.length_b   1.000
_cell.length_c   1.000
_cell.angle_alpha   90.00
_cell.angle_beta   90.00
_cell.angle_gamma   90.00
#
_symmetry.space_group_name_H-M   'P 1'
#
loop_
_entity.id
_entity.type
_entity.pdbx_description
1 polymer ?
#
loop_
_entity_poly.entity_id
_entity_poly.type
_entity_poly.pdbx_seq_one_letter_code
_entity_poly.pdbx_strand_id
1 'polypeptide(L)'
;MIPKSESDIEIPLEKSSSGTWNLPKSPRRQFKPWQRLWLVTGIIYLLMLAGSYHLIMPNREQIERQMIFSVTEEVRRYDGLSFVGESPQKIVEIARSQGYAAWIAGIRSRHRIGPEGNAGFDRIERNYREALSDLPVKRTVGVLLCVVAWLVPMALFYAIGRVVDWIERGALGIQG
;
A
#
# COMPACT_ATOMS: atom_id res chain seq x y z
N MET A 1 14.73 41.66 -21.81
CA MET A 1 13.88 41.16 -22.92
C MET A 1 12.98 40.08 -22.35
N ILE A 2 11.67 40.33 -22.29
CA ILE A 2 10.66 39.41 -21.74
C ILE A 2 10.08 38.64 -22.94
N PRO A 3 10.09 37.31 -22.97
CA PRO A 3 9.43 36.58 -24.05
C PRO A 3 7.92 36.66 -23.86
N LYS A 4 7.26 37.24 -24.86
CA LYS A 4 5.81 37.38 -24.98
C LYS A 4 5.24 35.99 -25.30
N SER A 5 4.44 35.42 -24.41
CA SER A 5 3.73 34.16 -24.67
C SER A 5 2.57 34.43 -25.63
N GLU A 6 2.73 34.00 -26.88
CA GLU A 6 1.68 34.00 -27.89
C GLU A 6 1.28 32.54 -28.10
N SER A 7 0.17 32.14 -27.49
CA SER A 7 -0.53 30.92 -27.84
C SER A 7 -1.96 31.33 -28.16
N ASP A 8 -2.15 31.92 -29.33
CA ASP A 8 -3.45 32.10 -29.95
C ASP A 8 -4.01 30.73 -30.31
N ILE A 9 -4.72 30.13 -29.36
CA ILE A 9 -5.60 29.01 -29.64
C ILE A 9 -6.85 29.65 -30.25
N GLU A 10 -6.90 29.73 -31.57
CA GLU A 10 -8.11 30.09 -32.32
C GLU A 10 -9.19 29.04 -32.04
N ILE A 11 -10.10 29.33 -31.11
CA ILE A 11 -11.26 28.49 -30.84
C ILE A 11 -12.35 28.94 -31.82
N PRO A 12 -12.78 28.09 -32.78
CA PRO A 12 -13.86 28.45 -33.69
C PRO A 12 -15.16 28.60 -32.89
N LEU A 13 -15.60 29.85 -32.71
CA LEU A 13 -16.87 30.19 -32.06
C LEU A 13 -18.01 30.07 -33.08
N GLU A 14 -19.04 29.31 -32.74
CA GLU A 14 -20.21 29.12 -33.59
C GLU A 14 -21.29 30.14 -33.23
N LYS A 15 -21.71 30.95 -34.21
CA LYS A 15 -22.68 32.03 -34.00
C LYS A 15 -24.10 31.47 -34.09
N SER A 16 -24.88 31.61 -33.01
CA SER A 16 -26.27 31.16 -32.99
C SER A 16 -27.21 32.14 -33.71
N SER A 17 -28.39 31.67 -34.12
CA SER A 17 -29.40 32.45 -34.85
C SER A 17 -29.97 33.64 -34.05
N SER A 18 -29.77 33.69 -32.73
CA SER A 18 -30.11 34.82 -31.86
C SER A 18 -28.95 35.81 -31.68
N GLY A 19 -27.83 35.63 -32.37
CA GLY A 19 -26.69 36.54 -32.35
C GLY A 19 -25.74 36.36 -31.16
N THR A 20 -26.02 35.41 -30.25
CA THR A 20 -25.11 35.08 -29.15
C THR A 20 -24.04 34.10 -29.61
N TRP A 21 -22.79 34.42 -29.27
CA TRP A 21 -21.63 33.55 -29.47
C TRP A 21 -21.66 32.45 -28.42
N ASN A 22 -21.82 31.20 -28.85
CA ASN A 22 -21.76 30.06 -27.95
C ASN A 22 -20.46 29.31 -28.21
N LEU A 23 -19.78 28.90 -27.13
CA LEU A 23 -18.71 27.91 -27.29
C LEU A 23 -19.33 26.63 -27.90
N PRO A 24 -18.67 26.01 -28.90
CA PRO A 24 -19.12 24.71 -29.39
C PRO A 24 -19.24 23.77 -28.18
N LYS A 25 -20.42 23.19 -27.97
CA LYS A 25 -20.63 22.20 -26.91
C LYS A 25 -19.61 21.11 -27.13
N SER A 26 -18.56 21.07 -26.29
CA SER A 26 -17.56 20.00 -26.32
C SER A 26 -18.29 18.66 -26.40
N PRO A 27 -17.87 17.72 -27.27
CA PRO A 27 -18.49 16.40 -27.31
C PRO A 27 -18.34 15.79 -25.92
N ARG A 28 -19.42 15.81 -25.13
CA ARG A 28 -19.47 15.12 -23.84
C ARG A 28 -19.19 13.67 -24.19
N ARG A 29 -18.04 13.14 -23.78
CA ARG A 29 -17.73 11.71 -23.86
C ARG A 29 -18.89 10.96 -23.21
N GLN A 30 -19.81 10.48 -24.03
CA GLN A 30 -20.93 9.67 -23.57
C GLN A 30 -20.34 8.28 -23.28
N PHE A 31 -19.96 8.08 -22.01
CA PHE A 31 -19.60 6.75 -21.55
C PHE A 31 -20.80 5.83 -21.72
N LYS A 32 -20.60 4.70 -22.40
CA LYS A 32 -21.64 3.68 -22.50
C LYS A 32 -22.01 3.18 -21.09
N PRO A 33 -23.27 2.75 -20.85
CA PRO A 33 -23.69 2.26 -19.55
C PRO A 33 -22.76 1.18 -18.96
N TRP A 34 -22.26 0.25 -19.78
CA TRP A 34 -21.33 -0.79 -19.34
C TRP A 34 -19.96 -0.25 -18.92
N GLN A 35 -19.48 0.84 -19.53
CA GLN A 35 -18.22 1.49 -19.16
C GLN A 35 -18.33 2.18 -17.81
N ARG A 36 -19.50 2.75 -17.50
CA ARG A 36 -19.79 3.34 -16.20
C ARG A 36 -19.83 2.26 -15.12
N LEU A 37 -20.47 1.13 -15.41
CA LEU A 37 -20.49 -0.03 -14.50
C LEU A 37 -19.06 -0.55 -14.26
N TRP A 38 -18.27 -0.72 -15.34
CA TRP A 38 -16.87 -1.13 -15.25
C TRP A 38 -16.04 -0.20 -14.36
N LEU A 39 -16.18 1.13 -14.52
CA LEU A 39 -15.50 2.10 -13.66
C LEU A 39 -15.90 1.96 -12.19
N VAL A 40 -17.20 1.88 -11.90
CA VAL A 40 -17.69 1.76 -10.51
C VAL A 40 -17.22 0.47 -9.86
N THR A 41 -17.34 -0.66 -10.56
CA THR A 41 -16.86 -1.96 -10.08
C THR A 41 -15.34 -1.94 -9.86
N GLY A 42 -14.59 -1.31 -10.76
CA GLY A 42 -13.14 -1.15 -10.64
C GLY A 42 -12.73 -0.35 -9.41
N ILE A 43 -13.43 0.75 -9.11
CA ILE A 43 -13.17 1.57 -7.93
C ILE A 43 -13.49 0.81 -6.65
N ILE A 44 -14.66 0.15 -6.59
CA ILE A 44 -15.06 -0.64 -5.40
C ILE A 44 -14.05 -1.76 -5.15
N TYR A 45 -13.64 -2.47 -6.19
CA TYR A 45 -12.67 -3.56 -6.08
C TYR A 45 -11.28 -3.05 -5.64
N LEU A 46 -10.85 -1.90 -6.16
CA LEU A 46 -9.61 -1.26 -5.72
C LEU A 46 -9.65 -0.90 -4.23
N LEU A 47 -10.77 -0.35 -3.75
CA LEU A 47 -10.94 -0.01 -2.33
C LEU A 47 -10.91 -1.25 -1.44
N MET A 48 -11.54 -2.35 -1.86
CA MET A 48 -11.44 -3.63 -1.15
C MET A 48 -10.01 -4.14 -1.10
N LEU A 49 -9.28 -4.14 -2.23
CA LEU A 49 -7.88 -4.56 -2.27
C LEU A 49 -7.00 -3.67 -1.38
N ALA A 50 -7.18 -2.36 -1.41
CA ALA A 50 -6.44 -1.43 -0.56
C ALA A 50 -6.73 -1.67 0.93
N GLY A 51 -7.99 -1.92 1.30
CA GLY A 51 -8.38 -2.25 2.67
C GLY A 51 -7.77 -3.57 3.14
N SER A 52 -7.88 -4.63 2.33
CA SER A 52 -7.27 -5.93 2.64
C SER A 52 -5.76 -5.85 2.74
N TYR A 53 -5.12 -5.10 1.84
CA TYR A 53 -3.69 -4.87 1.86
C TYR A 53 -3.25 -4.22 3.18
N HIS A 54 -3.96 -3.18 3.62
CA HIS A 54 -3.65 -2.48 4.86
C HIS A 54 -3.81 -3.36 6.11
N LEU A 55 -4.71 -4.36 6.08
CA LEU A 55 -4.91 -5.29 7.21
C LEU A 55 -3.81 -6.36 7.30
N ILE A 56 -3.29 -6.82 6.16
CA ILE A 56 -2.32 -7.93 6.09
C ILE A 56 -0.87 -7.41 6.19
N MET A 57 -0.65 -6.11 5.95
CA MET A 57 0.67 -5.52 5.90
C MET A 57 1.40 -5.65 7.25
N PRO A 58 2.60 -6.27 7.27
CA PRO A 58 3.38 -6.39 8.50
C PRO A 58 3.72 -4.98 9.01
N ASN A 59 3.27 -4.70 10.23
CA ASN A 59 3.50 -3.41 10.87
C ASN A 59 4.84 -3.44 11.61
N ARG A 60 5.57 -2.32 11.56
CA ARG A 60 6.82 -2.14 12.31
C ARG A 60 6.63 -2.43 13.79
N GLU A 61 5.47 -2.07 14.35
CA GLU A 61 5.13 -2.37 15.74
C GLU A 61 5.07 -3.87 16.07
N GLN A 62 4.63 -4.70 15.13
CA GLN A 62 4.60 -6.15 15.34
C GLN A 62 6.02 -6.74 15.40
N ILE A 63 6.91 -6.27 14.51
CA ILE A 63 8.32 -6.68 14.48
C ILE A 63 9.03 -6.22 15.77
N GLU A 64 8.78 -4.98 16.20
CA GLU A 64 9.32 -4.44 17.45
C GLU A 64 8.84 -5.24 18.67
N ARG A 65 7.54 -5.56 18.75
CA ARG A 65 7.00 -6.40 19.83
C ARG A 65 7.58 -7.81 19.82
N GLN A 66 7.72 -8.43 18.64
CA GLN A 66 8.34 -9.75 18.53
C GLN A 66 9.79 -9.73 19.01
N MET A 67 10.59 -8.74 18.60
CA MET A 67 11.97 -8.60 19.06
C MET A 67 12.03 -8.48 20.59
N ILE A 68 11.23 -7.60 21.18
CA ILE A 68 11.21 -7.41 22.63
C ILE A 68 10.80 -8.68 23.34
N PHE A 69 9.77 -9.37 22.84
CA PHE A 69 9.34 -10.63 23.42
C PHE A 69 10.47 -11.66 23.42
N SER A 70 11.18 -11.83 22.28
CA SER A 70 12.34 -12.71 22.19
C SER A 70 13.47 -12.30 23.14
N VAL A 71 13.76 -11.01 23.29
CA VAL A 71 14.76 -10.52 24.27
C VAL A 71 14.32 -10.85 25.69
N THR A 72 13.06 -10.59 26.05
CA THR A 72 12.56 -10.88 27.41
C THR A 72 12.52 -12.37 27.72
N GLU A 73 12.21 -13.22 26.74
CA GLU A 73 12.22 -14.67 26.87
C GLU A 73 13.64 -15.20 27.04
N GLU A 74 14.60 -14.69 26.27
CA GLU A 74 16.01 -15.06 26.38
C GLU A 74 16.58 -14.64 27.75
N VAL A 75 16.25 -13.44 28.25
CA VAL A 75 16.65 -13.03 29.61
C VAL A 75 16.01 -13.91 30.68
N ARG A 76 14.72 -14.19 30.55
CA ARG A 76 13.99 -15.07 31.48
C ARG A 76 14.60 -16.47 31.53
N ARG A 77 15.19 -16.96 30.44
CA ARG A 77 15.91 -18.24 30.40
C ARG A 77 17.11 -18.29 31.34
N TYR A 78 17.79 -17.16 31.55
CA TYR A 78 19.00 -17.10 32.39
C TYR A 78 18.76 -16.56 33.80
N ASP A 79 17.82 -15.64 33.97
CA ASP A 79 17.61 -14.93 35.24
C ASP A 79 16.22 -15.16 35.85
N GLY A 80 15.36 -15.97 35.19
CA GLY A 80 14.18 -16.64 35.76
C GLY A 80 12.97 -15.75 36.08
N LEU A 81 13.18 -14.69 36.86
CA LEU A 81 12.15 -13.76 37.37
C LEU A 81 12.19 -12.38 36.70
N SER A 82 13.13 -12.16 35.79
CA SER A 82 13.27 -10.91 35.05
C SER A 82 11.99 -10.61 34.26
N PHE A 83 11.49 -9.38 34.36
CA PHE A 83 10.26 -8.89 33.72
C PHE A 83 8.95 -9.52 34.22
N VAL A 84 8.97 -10.34 35.27
CA VAL A 84 7.74 -10.87 35.89
C VAL A 84 6.98 -9.71 36.56
N GLY A 85 5.80 -9.38 36.02
CA GLY A 85 4.95 -8.29 36.50
C GLY A 85 5.07 -6.97 35.74
N GLU A 86 6.00 -6.84 34.79
CA GLU A 86 6.04 -5.69 33.88
C GLU A 86 5.05 -5.86 32.72
N SER A 87 4.34 -4.78 32.37
CA SER A 87 3.44 -4.83 31.22
C SER A 87 4.25 -4.82 29.91
N PRO A 88 3.91 -5.65 28.91
CA PRO A 88 4.63 -5.69 27.63
C PRO A 88 4.68 -4.32 26.93
N GLN A 89 3.64 -3.50 27.10
CA GLN A 89 3.58 -2.14 26.55
C GLN A 89 4.63 -1.22 27.16
N LYS A 90 4.85 -1.31 28.48
CA LYS A 90 5.85 -0.49 29.18
C LYS A 90 7.27 -0.86 28.76
N ILE A 91 7.53 -2.16 28.56
CA ILE A 91 8.83 -2.64 28.06
C ILE A 91 9.08 -2.11 26.65
N VAL A 92 8.05 -2.10 25.78
CA VAL A 92 8.13 -1.52 24.43
C VAL A 92 8.46 -0.04 24.45
N GLU A 93 7.80 0.71 25.31
CA GLU A 93 8.01 2.15 25.41
C GLU A 93 9.42 2.50 25.92
N ILE A 94 9.91 1.76 26.91
CA ILE A 94 11.28 1.90 27.42
C ILE A 94 12.32 1.54 26.34
N ALA A 95 12.13 0.40 25.64
CA ALA A 95 13.05 -0.01 24.58
C ALA A 95 13.07 0.99 23.41
N ARG A 96 11.91 1.54 23.06
CA ARG A 96 11.76 2.55 21.99
C ARG A 96 12.41 3.88 22.37
N SER A 97 12.23 4.35 23.61
CA SER A 97 12.81 5.62 24.07
C SER A 97 14.34 5.60 24.18
N GLN A 98 14.93 4.45 24.54
CA GLN A 98 16.38 4.29 24.66
C GLN A 98 17.07 3.91 23.35
N GLY A 99 16.30 3.41 22.38
CA GLY A 99 16.83 2.76 21.19
C GLY A 99 17.19 1.30 21.45
N TYR A 100 16.74 0.42 20.56
CA TYR A 100 16.80 -1.03 20.76
C TYR A 100 18.19 -1.59 21.05
N ALA A 101 19.23 -1.13 20.34
CA ALA A 101 20.60 -1.58 20.57
C ALA A 101 21.14 -1.17 21.96
N ALA A 102 20.88 0.06 22.39
CA ALA A 102 21.30 0.56 23.70
C ALA A 102 20.53 -0.14 24.84
N TRP A 103 19.23 -0.40 24.62
CA TRP A 103 18.40 -1.14 25.56
C TRP A 103 18.89 -2.60 25.74
N ILE A 104 19.17 -3.32 24.64
CA ILE A 104 19.73 -4.69 24.70
C ILE A 104 21.10 -4.70 25.41
N ALA A 105 21.96 -3.72 25.12
CA ALA A 105 23.25 -3.59 25.81
C ALA A 105 23.09 -3.33 27.32
N GLY A 106 22.10 -2.53 27.72
CA GLY A 106 21.73 -2.31 29.12
C GLY A 106 21.19 -3.55 29.82
N ILE A 107 20.43 -4.39 29.11
CA ILE A 107 19.98 -5.69 29.61
C ILE A 107 21.16 -6.64 29.81
N ARG A 108 22.06 -6.72 28.81
CA ARG A 108 23.26 -7.55 28.83
C ARG A 108 24.23 -7.18 29.96
N SER A 109 24.28 -5.91 30.35
CA SER A 109 25.12 -5.47 31.49
C SER A 109 24.48 -5.70 32.85
N ARG A 110 23.14 -5.59 32.96
CA ARG A 110 22.42 -5.82 34.22
C ARG A 110 22.26 -7.30 34.57
N HIS A 111 22.04 -8.14 33.58
CA HIS A 111 21.83 -9.57 33.78
C HIS A 111 23.13 -10.30 33.43
N ARG A 112 23.61 -11.19 34.32
CA ARG A 112 24.81 -12.00 34.07
C ARG A 112 24.51 -13.08 33.03
N ILE A 113 24.49 -12.66 31.77
CA ILE A 113 24.24 -13.51 30.61
C ILE A 113 25.59 -14.13 30.21
N GLY A 114 25.65 -15.46 30.17
CA GLY A 114 26.84 -16.20 29.72
C GLY A 114 27.12 -16.03 28.22
N PRO A 115 28.25 -16.55 27.72
CA PRO A 115 28.61 -16.48 26.31
C PRO A 115 27.54 -17.07 25.37
N GLU A 116 26.78 -18.07 25.81
CA GLU A 116 25.67 -18.65 25.06
C GLU A 116 24.50 -17.66 24.86
N GLY A 117 24.16 -16.91 25.90
CA GLY A 117 23.11 -15.89 25.78
C GLY A 117 23.54 -14.71 24.91
N ASN A 118 24.84 -14.39 24.87
CA ASN A 118 25.35 -13.38 23.94
C ASN A 118 25.09 -13.75 22.48
N ALA A 119 25.32 -15.00 22.09
CA ALA A 119 24.98 -15.50 20.76
C ALA A 119 23.46 -15.45 20.48
N GLY A 120 22.62 -15.69 21.50
CA GLY A 120 21.17 -15.52 21.43
C GLY A 120 20.75 -14.09 21.11
N PHE A 121 21.27 -13.10 21.85
CA PHE A 121 21.00 -11.68 21.59
C PHE A 121 21.48 -11.22 20.21
N ASP A 122 22.67 -11.64 19.78
CA ASP A 122 23.21 -11.28 18.47
C ASP A 122 22.34 -11.85 17.34
N ARG A 123 21.78 -13.06 17.53
CA ARG A 123 20.81 -13.65 16.58
C ARG A 123 19.50 -12.87 16.56
N ILE A 124 18.98 -12.46 17.71
CA ILE A 124 17.74 -11.66 17.80
C ILE A 124 17.94 -10.30 17.11
N GLU A 125 19.06 -9.63 17.36
CA GLU A 125 19.37 -8.34 16.72
C GLU A 125 19.51 -8.48 15.20
N ARG A 126 20.17 -9.54 14.73
CA ARG A 126 20.28 -9.82 13.30
C ARG A 126 18.91 -10.04 12.65
N ASN A 127 18.08 -10.90 13.23
CA ASN A 127 16.73 -11.16 12.73
C ASN A 127 15.87 -9.89 12.70
N TYR A 128 16.02 -9.02 13.71
CA TYR A 128 15.32 -7.73 13.75
C TYR A 128 15.78 -6.78 12.63
N ARG A 129 17.10 -6.66 12.42
CA ARG A 129 17.66 -5.85 11.33
C ARG A 129 17.23 -6.37 9.96
N GLU A 130 17.26 -7.68 9.75
CA GLU A 130 16.79 -8.33 8.53
C GLU A 130 15.28 -8.09 8.32
N ALA A 131 14.46 -8.25 9.35
CA ALA A 131 13.02 -7.98 9.25
C ALA A 131 12.71 -6.51 8.94
N LEU A 132 13.51 -5.58 9.47
CA LEU A 132 13.43 -4.15 9.16
C LEU A 132 13.90 -3.81 7.74
N SER A 133 14.97 -4.44 7.25
CA SER A 133 15.45 -4.22 5.88
C SER A 133 14.50 -4.81 4.84
N ASP A 134 13.84 -5.92 5.19
CA ASP A 134 12.89 -6.60 4.32
C ASP A 134 11.53 -5.90 4.27
N LEU A 135 11.17 -5.11 5.28
CA LEU A 135 9.92 -4.36 5.33
C LEU A 135 9.67 -3.58 4.02
N PRO A 136 10.53 -2.63 3.58
CA PRO A 136 10.28 -1.87 2.36
C PRO A 136 10.10 -2.77 1.13
N VAL A 137 10.88 -3.84 1.01
CA VAL A 137 10.77 -4.80 -0.11
C VAL A 137 9.43 -5.52 -0.07
N LYS A 138 9.02 -6.05 1.09
CA LYS A 138 7.72 -6.71 1.28
C LYS A 138 6.55 -5.75 1.02
N ARG A 139 6.69 -4.48 1.38
CA ARG A 139 5.71 -3.43 1.05
C ARG A 139 5.63 -3.19 -0.45
N THR A 140 6.77 -3.08 -1.14
CA THR A 140 6.76 -2.87 -2.60
C THR A 140 6.20 -4.07 -3.35
N VAL A 141 6.59 -5.29 -2.97
CA VAL A 141 6.06 -6.53 -3.55
C VAL A 141 4.56 -6.64 -3.30
N GLY A 142 4.11 -6.34 -2.09
CA GLY A 142 2.70 -6.33 -1.74
C GLY A 142 1.87 -5.35 -2.57
N VAL A 143 2.35 -4.10 -2.73
CA VAL A 143 1.70 -3.11 -3.61
C VAL A 143 1.67 -3.60 -5.06
N LEU A 144 2.77 -4.15 -5.56
CA LEU A 144 2.84 -4.67 -6.93
C LEU A 144 1.83 -5.79 -7.15
N LEU A 145 1.71 -6.73 -6.21
CA LEU A 145 0.71 -7.79 -6.25
C LEU A 145 -0.71 -7.24 -6.24
N CYS A 146 -1.01 -6.23 -5.43
CA CYS A 146 -2.32 -5.56 -5.44
C CYS A 146 -2.62 -4.90 -6.79
N VAL A 147 -1.64 -4.24 -7.41
CA VAL A 147 -1.81 -3.64 -8.74
C VAL A 147 -2.09 -4.71 -9.79
N VAL A 148 -1.35 -5.81 -9.79
CA VAL A 148 -1.59 -6.93 -10.73
C VAL A 148 -2.95 -7.58 -10.49
N ALA A 149 -3.29 -7.85 -9.23
CA ALA A 149 -4.57 -8.42 -8.83
C ALA A 149 -5.75 -7.51 -9.20
N TRP A 150 -5.55 -6.20 -9.28
CA TRP A 150 -6.53 -5.26 -9.78
C TRP A 150 -6.58 -5.20 -11.31
N LEU A 151 -5.43 -5.07 -11.97
CA LEU A 151 -5.35 -4.87 -13.42
C LEU A 151 -5.88 -6.06 -14.21
N VAL A 152 -5.56 -7.29 -13.80
CA VAL A 152 -5.89 -8.50 -14.57
C VAL A 152 -7.42 -8.71 -14.68
N PRO A 153 -8.19 -8.71 -13.58
CA PRO A 153 -9.65 -8.79 -13.66
C PRO A 153 -10.25 -7.61 -14.43
N MET A 154 -9.74 -6.40 -14.21
CA MET A 154 -10.28 -5.20 -14.87
C MET A 154 -10.07 -5.22 -16.39
N ALA A 155 -8.89 -5.67 -16.85
CA ALA A 155 -8.60 -5.86 -18.26
C ALA A 155 -9.52 -6.93 -18.88
N LEU A 156 -9.74 -8.04 -18.15
CA LEU A 156 -10.64 -9.10 -18.60
C LEU A 156 -12.09 -8.60 -18.72
N PHE A 157 -12.62 -7.94 -17.70
CA PHE A 157 -13.97 -7.36 -17.74
C PHE A 157 -14.12 -6.33 -18.86
N TYR A 158 -13.08 -5.52 -19.10
CA TYR A 158 -13.09 -4.57 -20.20
C TYR A 158 -13.14 -5.26 -21.57
N ALA A 159 -12.34 -6.31 -21.75
CA ALA A 159 -12.32 -7.10 -22.98
C ALA A 159 -13.69 -7.75 -23.26
N ILE A 160 -14.35 -8.30 -22.23
CA ILE A 160 -15.71 -8.86 -22.34
C ILE A 160 -16.69 -7.79 -22.81
N GLY A 161 -16.70 -6.62 -22.18
CA GLY A 161 -17.58 -5.51 -22.59
C GLY A 161 -17.34 -5.06 -24.03
N ARG A 162 -16.07 -5.05 -24.47
CA ARG A 162 -15.67 -4.75 -25.86
C ARG A 162 -16.16 -5.79 -26.87
N VAL A 163 -16.16 -7.07 -26.51
CA VAL A 163 -16.66 -8.16 -27.36
C VAL A 163 -18.17 -8.07 -27.51
N VAL A 164 -18.91 -7.84 -26.41
CA VAL A 164 -20.37 -7.66 -26.45
C VAL A 164 -20.75 -6.48 -27.34
N ASP A 165 -20.08 -5.34 -27.17
CA ASP A 165 -20.24 -4.15 -28.02
C ASP A 165 -19.94 -4.39 -29.51
N TRP A 166 -19.05 -5.34 -29.81
CA TRP A 166 -18.71 -5.71 -31.18
C TRP A 166 -19.80 -6.61 -31.80
N ILE A 167 -20.31 -7.58 -31.03
CA ILE A 167 -21.42 -8.45 -31.45
C ILE A 167 -22.69 -7.62 -31.72
N GLU A 168 -23.05 -6.69 -30.84
CA GLU A 168 -24.23 -5.85 -31.00
C GLU A 168 -24.17 -4.99 -32.29
N ARG A 169 -22.99 -4.43 -32.59
CA ARG A 169 -22.76 -3.67 -33.84
C ARG A 169 -22.76 -4.56 -35.08
N GLY A 170 -22.21 -5.76 -34.99
CA GLY A 170 -22.26 -6.74 -36.07
C GLY A 170 -23.67 -7.23 -36.37
N ALA A 171 -24.50 -7.44 -35.34
CA ALA A 171 -25.89 -7.87 -35.48
C ALA A 171 -26.79 -6.78 -36.10
N LEU A 172 -26.61 -5.51 -35.70
CA LEU A 172 -27.35 -4.37 -36.28
C LEU A 172 -26.98 -4.11 -37.75
N GLY A 173 -25.75 -4.41 -38.17
CA GLY A 173 -25.31 -4.28 -39.56
C GLY A 173 -25.85 -5.36 -40.51
N ILE A 174 -26.50 -6.40 -40.02
CA ILE A 174 -27.09 -7.48 -40.82
C ILE A 174 -28.61 -7.25 -41.05
N GLN A 175 -29.23 -6.34 -40.30
CA GLN A 175 -30.66 -6.02 -40.39
C GLN A 175 -30.98 -4.71 -41.16
N GLY A 176 -29.97 -3.97 -41.61
CA GLY A 176 -30.12 -2.79 -42.48
C GLY A 176 -29.75 -3.11 -43.92
#